data_AF-A0A925APM1-F1
#
_entry.id   AF-A0A925APM1-F1
#
_cell.length_a   1.000
_cell.length_b   1.000
_cell.length_c   1.000
_cell.angle_alpha   90.00
_cell.angle_beta   90.00
_cell.angle_gamma   90.00
#
_symmetry.space_group_name_H-M   'P 1'
#
loop_
_entity.id
_entity.type
_entity.pdbx_description
1 polymer ?
#
loop_
_entity_poly.entity_id
_entity_poly.type
_entity_poly.pdbx_seq_one_letter_code
_entity_poly.pdbx_strand_id
1 'polypeptide(L)'
;MTMLKSTIKCLAAASLLAVASAHAITVNVFLSGAQETIPNPSLATGNGTFTLNPDNTISFNVVFAGLTPTLANGAPSALTISHIHNSATPGVGLPGTNAPVVIDIVGGVPPAGVSGPLPGVSAGVLVGNNVVVSNAFLTGLSLGNAYFNVHSNLYPGGEIRGQIAALVNTSVIPVPAALPLMLGGLLLIGAQAVRGRSKRV
;
A
#
# COMPACT_ATOMS: atom_id res chain seq x y z
N MET A 1 -58.81 33.94 28.41
CA MET A 1 -57.41 34.40 28.35
C MET A 1 -56.74 33.94 29.65
N THR A 2 -55.58 33.28 29.71
CA THR A 2 -54.36 33.52 28.92
C THR A 2 -53.42 32.30 28.98
N MET A 3 -53.13 31.73 27.81
CA MET A 3 -51.86 31.14 27.33
C MET A 3 -50.96 30.30 28.26
N LEU A 4 -51.10 28.98 28.09
CA LEU A 4 -50.03 28.02 27.76
C LEU A 4 -48.60 28.59 27.65
N LYS A 5 -47.70 28.22 28.57
CA LYS A 5 -46.24 28.31 28.37
C LYS A 5 -45.62 26.92 28.45
N SER A 6 -45.86 26.13 27.40
CA SER A 6 -45.12 24.92 27.10
C SER A 6 -43.72 25.31 26.60
N THR A 7 -42.73 25.36 27.50
CA THR A 7 -41.32 25.43 27.10
C THR A 7 -40.91 24.08 26.53
N ILE A 8 -41.10 23.92 25.23
CA ILE A 8 -40.49 22.86 24.41
C ILE A 8 -38.99 23.17 24.39
N LYS A 9 -38.21 22.47 25.23
CA LYS A 9 -36.75 22.42 25.09
C LYS A 9 -36.44 21.65 23.81
N CYS A 10 -36.24 22.39 22.72
CA CYS A 10 -35.72 21.84 21.47
C CYS A 10 -34.24 21.52 21.71
N LEU A 11 -33.94 20.29 22.12
CA LEU A 11 -32.57 19.78 22.21
C LEU A 11 -32.18 19.28 20.82
N ALA A 12 -31.62 20.16 20.00
CA ALA A 12 -31.02 19.77 18.72
C ALA A 12 -29.75 18.97 19.01
N ALA A 13 -29.85 17.64 18.94
CA ALA A 13 -28.69 16.75 18.97
C ALA A 13 -28.02 16.81 17.58
N ALA A 14 -27.01 17.66 17.44
CA ALA A 14 -26.12 17.63 16.28
C ALA A 14 -25.21 16.40 16.40
N SER A 15 -25.57 15.31 15.71
CA SER A 15 -24.69 14.16 15.53
C SER A 15 -23.55 14.54 14.60
N LEU A 16 -22.37 14.81 15.17
CA LEU A 16 -21.13 14.99 14.41
C LEU A 16 -20.76 13.65 13.79
N LEU A 17 -20.99 13.48 12.48
CA LEU A 17 -20.45 12.36 11.73
C LEU A 17 -18.93 12.55 11.62
N ALA A 18 -18.17 11.81 12.42
CA ALA A 18 -16.74 11.65 12.19
C ALA A 18 -16.57 10.76 10.95
N VAL A 19 -16.32 11.37 9.79
CA VAL A 19 -15.92 10.64 8.59
C VAL A 19 -14.47 10.21 8.79
N ALA A 20 -14.22 8.91 8.90
CA ALA A 20 -12.87 8.39 8.88
C ALA A 20 -12.30 8.55 7.46
N SER A 21 -11.35 9.45 7.26
CA SER A 21 -10.59 9.51 6.01
C SER A 21 -9.53 8.43 6.03
N ALA A 22 -9.64 7.46 5.12
CA ALA A 22 -8.54 6.54 4.86
C ALA A 22 -7.35 7.34 4.28
N HIS A 23 -6.18 7.16 4.88
CA HIS A 23 -4.95 7.86 4.49
C HIS A 23 -4.05 6.93 3.68
N ALA A 24 -3.32 7.48 2.71
CA ALA A 24 -2.34 6.71 1.95
C ALA A 24 -1.13 6.38 2.83
N ILE A 25 -0.57 5.18 2.68
CA ILE A 25 0.61 4.74 3.43
C ILE A 25 1.80 4.71 2.48
N THR A 26 2.88 5.42 2.81
CA THR A 26 4.10 5.48 1.98
C THR A 26 5.30 4.86 2.69
N VAL A 27 6.07 4.06 1.97
CA VAL A 27 7.33 3.44 2.45
C VAL A 27 8.47 3.69 1.48
N ASN A 28 9.68 3.80 2.02
CA ASN A 28 10.91 3.85 1.24
C ASN A 28 11.49 2.43 1.10
N VAL A 29 12.02 2.13 -0.07
CA VAL A 29 12.58 0.82 -0.44
C VAL A 29 13.95 1.02 -1.04
N PHE A 30 14.96 0.36 -0.47
CA PHE A 30 16.31 0.31 -1.03
C PHE A 30 16.55 -1.02 -1.74
N LEU A 31 17.13 -0.97 -2.93
CA LEU A 31 17.39 -2.13 -3.79
C LEU A 31 18.88 -2.41 -3.87
N SER A 32 19.26 -3.68 -3.71
CA SER A 32 20.65 -4.14 -3.77
C SER A 32 20.75 -5.61 -4.15
N GLY A 33 21.88 -6.02 -4.74
CA GLY A 33 22.15 -7.43 -5.07
C GLY A 33 22.23 -8.36 -3.85
N ALA A 34 22.51 -7.81 -2.66
CA ALA A 34 22.52 -8.57 -1.40
C ALA A 34 21.13 -9.08 -0.95
N GLN A 35 20.06 -8.48 -1.47
CA GLN A 35 18.67 -8.83 -1.12
C GLN A 35 18.06 -9.85 -2.09
N GLU A 36 18.75 -10.21 -3.17
CA GLU A 36 18.29 -11.22 -4.12
C GLU A 36 18.04 -12.58 -3.47
N THR A 37 17.25 -13.41 -4.14
CA THR A 37 17.03 -14.81 -3.73
C THR A 37 18.35 -15.57 -3.66
N ILE A 38 19.23 -15.33 -4.63
CA ILE A 38 20.64 -15.71 -4.57
C ILE A 38 21.44 -14.40 -4.59
N PRO A 39 21.99 -13.97 -3.44
CA PRO A 39 22.76 -12.73 -3.37
C PRO A 39 23.86 -12.67 -4.43
N ASN A 40 24.01 -11.50 -5.05
CA ASN A 40 25.01 -11.27 -6.08
C ASN A 40 25.90 -10.05 -5.72
N PRO A 41 27.12 -9.96 -6.28
CA PRO A 41 28.09 -8.92 -5.93
C PRO A 41 27.90 -7.60 -6.70
N SER A 42 26.76 -7.39 -7.36
CA SER A 42 26.50 -6.16 -8.10
C SER A 42 26.64 -4.93 -7.20
N LEU A 43 27.30 -3.90 -7.74
CA LEU A 43 27.41 -2.59 -7.11
C LEU A 43 26.24 -1.68 -7.49
N ALA A 44 25.31 -2.17 -8.30
CA ALA A 44 24.10 -1.46 -8.64
C ALA A 44 23.27 -1.18 -7.39
N THR A 45 22.58 -0.06 -7.41
CA THR A 45 21.67 0.32 -6.34
C THR A 45 20.38 0.88 -6.92
N GLY A 46 19.33 0.82 -6.11
CA GLY A 46 18.10 1.54 -6.37
C GLY A 46 17.49 2.08 -5.09
N ASN A 47 16.71 3.12 -5.22
CA ASN A 47 15.90 3.66 -4.15
C ASN A 47 14.53 4.03 -4.70
N GLY A 48 13.48 3.74 -3.94
CA GLY A 48 12.14 4.09 -4.37
C GLY A 48 11.18 4.34 -3.23
N THR A 49 10.09 5.01 -3.59
CA THR A 49 8.95 5.25 -2.71
C THR A 49 7.77 4.43 -3.22
N PHE A 50 7.07 3.74 -2.33
CA PHE A 50 5.84 3.01 -2.62
C PHE A 50 4.72 3.53 -1.73
N THR A 51 3.59 3.86 -2.35
CA THR A 51 2.40 4.37 -1.68
C THR A 51 1.23 3.43 -1.94
N LEU A 52 0.62 2.90 -0.89
CA LEU A 52 -0.69 2.26 -0.96
C LEU A 52 -1.76 3.34 -0.77
N ASN A 53 -2.58 3.54 -1.80
CA ASN A 53 -3.66 4.51 -1.80
C ASN A 53 -4.93 3.91 -1.15
N PRO A 54 -5.83 4.77 -0.62
CA PRO A 54 -7.08 4.33 0.00
C PRO A 54 -8.04 3.54 -0.89
N ASP A 55 -7.88 3.63 -2.21
CA ASP A 55 -8.73 3.00 -3.24
C ASP A 55 -8.20 1.65 -3.73
N ASN A 56 -7.30 1.01 -2.97
CA ASN A 56 -6.62 -0.23 -3.34
C ASN A 56 -5.79 -0.12 -4.63
N THR A 57 -5.22 1.05 -4.87
CA THR A 57 -4.18 1.23 -5.88
C THR A 57 -2.82 1.44 -5.22
N ILE A 58 -1.74 1.13 -5.95
CA ILE A 58 -0.39 1.50 -5.54
C ILE A 58 0.19 2.55 -6.49
N SER A 59 0.94 3.49 -5.95
CA SER A 59 1.82 4.38 -6.71
C SER A 59 3.25 4.15 -6.28
N PHE A 60 4.20 4.19 -7.21
CA PHE A 60 5.61 4.04 -6.90
C PHE A 60 6.50 4.85 -7.82
N ASN A 61 7.67 5.20 -7.32
CA ASN A 61 8.74 5.82 -8.08
C ASN A 61 10.06 5.22 -7.60
N VAL A 62 10.70 4.42 -8.46
CA VAL A 62 11.98 3.76 -8.19
C VAL A 62 13.02 4.31 -9.14
N VAL A 63 14.12 4.82 -8.59
CA VAL A 63 15.31 5.23 -9.35
C VAL A 63 16.37 4.16 -9.13
N PHE A 64 17.00 3.69 -10.21
CA PHE A 64 18.11 2.76 -10.14
C PHE A 64 19.29 3.25 -10.97
N ALA A 65 20.49 2.83 -10.59
CA ALA A 65 21.71 3.15 -11.32
C ALA A 65 22.79 2.09 -11.07
N GLY A 66 23.76 2.07 -11.99
CA GLY A 66 24.95 1.25 -11.84
C GLY A 66 24.72 -0.22 -12.13
N LEU A 67 23.67 -0.59 -12.88
CA LEU A 67 23.53 -1.96 -13.39
C LEU A 67 24.84 -2.35 -14.08
N THR A 68 25.33 -3.55 -13.77
CA THR A 68 26.67 -3.97 -14.11
C THR A 68 26.86 -3.88 -15.62
N PRO A 69 27.83 -3.09 -16.11
CA PRO A 69 27.79 -2.57 -17.47
C PRO A 69 28.27 -3.58 -18.53
N THR A 70 28.89 -4.70 -18.14
CA THR A 70 29.49 -5.65 -19.09
C THR A 70 29.36 -7.09 -18.64
N LEU A 71 28.94 -7.95 -19.56
CA LEU A 71 29.05 -9.40 -19.48
C LEU A 71 30.51 -9.86 -19.53
N ALA A 72 30.79 -11.10 -19.09
CA ALA A 72 32.13 -11.68 -19.12
C ALA A 72 32.75 -11.76 -20.55
N ASN A 73 31.92 -11.71 -21.59
CA ASN A 73 32.33 -11.67 -23.00
C ASN A 73 32.55 -10.23 -23.53
N GLY A 74 32.49 -9.21 -22.66
CA GLY A 74 32.68 -7.81 -23.03
C GLY A 74 31.45 -7.12 -23.65
N ALA A 75 30.34 -7.84 -23.86
CA ALA A 75 29.11 -7.22 -24.34
C ALA A 75 28.46 -6.36 -23.24
N PRO A 76 27.76 -5.26 -23.58
CA PRO A 76 27.05 -4.45 -22.60
C PRO A 76 26.02 -5.28 -21.82
N SER A 77 25.94 -5.07 -20.52
CA SER A 77 24.86 -5.55 -19.67
C SER A 77 24.05 -4.35 -19.18
N ALA A 78 22.74 -4.47 -19.28
CA ALA A 78 21.81 -3.39 -18.99
C ALA A 78 20.45 -3.96 -18.58
N LEU A 79 19.54 -3.07 -18.17
CA LEU A 79 18.16 -3.41 -17.84
C LEU A 79 17.54 -4.29 -18.92
N THR A 80 17.06 -5.45 -18.55
CA THR A 80 16.25 -6.31 -19.43
C THR A 80 14.79 -6.22 -19.06
N ILE A 81 14.50 -6.40 -17.77
CA ILE A 81 13.17 -6.65 -17.25
C ILE A 81 13.07 -6.07 -15.82
N SER A 82 11.88 -5.64 -15.42
CA SER A 82 11.60 -5.28 -14.03
C SER A 82 10.15 -5.58 -13.66
N HIS A 83 9.97 -6.08 -12.44
CA HIS A 83 8.68 -6.56 -11.93
C HIS A 83 8.49 -6.27 -10.43
N ILE A 84 7.24 -6.29 -9.99
CA ILE A 84 6.90 -6.53 -8.58
C ILE A 84 6.49 -7.99 -8.44
N HIS A 85 7.07 -8.64 -7.44
CA HIS A 85 6.73 -9.98 -7.01
C HIS A 85 5.94 -9.92 -5.71
N ASN A 86 5.01 -10.85 -5.53
CA ASN A 86 4.23 -10.93 -4.31
C ASN A 86 3.57 -12.30 -4.15
N SER A 87 3.26 -12.67 -2.91
CA SER A 87 2.51 -13.89 -2.59
C SER A 87 1.66 -13.69 -1.35
N ALA A 88 0.40 -14.13 -1.39
CA ALA A 88 -0.44 -14.19 -0.20
C ALA A 88 -0.07 -15.36 0.74
N THR A 89 0.83 -16.26 0.31
CA THR A 89 1.30 -17.39 1.12
C THR A 89 2.36 -16.92 2.13
N PRO A 90 2.18 -17.14 3.44
CA PRO A 90 3.17 -16.75 4.44
C PRO A 90 4.58 -17.30 4.16
N GLY A 91 5.59 -16.44 4.29
CA GLY A 91 7.01 -16.81 4.12
C GLY A 91 7.50 -16.89 2.67
N VAL A 92 6.64 -16.68 1.68
CA VAL A 92 6.99 -16.68 0.25
C VAL A 92 7.29 -15.26 -0.21
N GLY A 93 8.53 -14.98 -0.63
CA GLY A 93 8.95 -13.64 -1.06
C GLY A 93 9.64 -12.81 0.02
N LEU A 94 10.09 -13.45 1.10
CA LEU A 94 11.07 -12.88 2.04
C LEU A 94 12.46 -12.81 1.36
N PRO A 95 13.41 -11.99 1.86
CA PRO A 95 14.78 -12.01 1.35
C PRO A 95 15.32 -13.45 1.29
N GLY A 96 15.87 -13.86 0.15
CA GLY A 96 16.33 -15.24 -0.07
C GLY A 96 15.25 -16.23 -0.58
N THR A 97 13.97 -15.84 -0.68
CA THR A 97 12.91 -16.66 -1.29
C THR A 97 12.21 -15.92 -2.45
N ASN A 98 11.78 -16.68 -3.46
CA ASN A 98 11.06 -16.16 -4.63
C ASN A 98 9.55 -16.16 -4.41
N ALA A 99 8.87 -15.17 -4.99
CA ALA A 99 7.42 -15.12 -5.16
C ALA A 99 7.06 -14.97 -6.65
N PRO A 100 5.82 -15.28 -7.07
CA PRO A 100 5.40 -15.06 -8.46
C PRO A 100 5.38 -13.57 -8.81
N VAL A 101 5.56 -13.27 -10.10
CA VAL A 101 5.39 -11.93 -10.67
C VAL A 101 3.91 -11.56 -10.62
N VAL A 102 3.61 -10.36 -10.16
CA VAL A 102 2.23 -9.84 -10.07
C VAL A 102 2.03 -8.53 -10.82
N ILE A 103 3.09 -7.75 -11.06
CA ILE A 103 3.05 -6.52 -11.87
C ILE A 103 4.30 -6.48 -12.74
N ASP A 104 4.09 -6.33 -14.05
CA ASP A 104 5.16 -6.05 -15.00
C ASP A 104 5.45 -4.54 -15.07
N ILE A 105 6.73 -4.17 -15.12
CA ILE A 105 7.16 -2.77 -15.32
C ILE A 105 7.92 -2.62 -16.63
N VAL A 106 8.89 -3.51 -16.90
CA VAL A 106 9.68 -3.51 -18.15
C VAL A 106 9.78 -4.92 -18.69
N GLY A 107 9.71 -5.08 -20.02
CA GLY A 107 9.91 -6.35 -20.73
C GLY A 107 8.68 -7.28 -20.80
N GLY A 108 7.63 -7.00 -20.04
CA GLY A 108 6.34 -7.70 -20.08
C GLY A 108 5.21 -6.84 -20.67
N VAL A 109 4.00 -6.98 -20.11
CA VAL A 109 2.84 -6.13 -20.43
C VAL A 109 2.51 -5.26 -19.22
N PRO A 110 3.12 -4.05 -19.10
CA PRO A 110 2.86 -3.19 -17.96
C PRO A 110 1.38 -2.80 -17.90
N PRO A 111 0.75 -2.82 -16.71
CA PRO A 111 -0.61 -2.35 -16.57
C PRO A 111 -0.69 -0.84 -16.79
N ALA A 112 -1.92 -0.33 -16.94
CA ALA A 112 -2.15 1.10 -17.07
C ALA A 112 -1.53 1.89 -15.89
N GLY A 113 -0.93 3.03 -16.21
CA GLY A 113 -0.27 3.89 -15.22
C GLY A 113 1.17 3.49 -14.89
N VAL A 114 1.70 2.41 -15.47
CA VAL A 114 3.11 2.01 -15.31
C VAL A 114 3.96 2.50 -16.49
N SER A 115 5.12 3.06 -16.19
CA SER A 115 6.11 3.48 -17.18
C SER A 115 7.54 3.25 -16.68
N GLY A 116 8.45 3.10 -17.63
CA GLY A 116 9.87 2.87 -17.36
C GLY A 116 10.71 3.15 -18.60
N PRO A 117 12.04 3.15 -18.48
CA PRO A 117 12.91 3.21 -19.63
C PRO A 117 12.75 1.95 -20.50
N LEU A 118 13.12 2.08 -21.77
CA LEU A 118 13.28 0.91 -22.62
C LEU A 118 14.40 0.01 -22.05
N PRO A 119 14.34 -1.32 -22.29
CA PRO A 119 15.47 -2.20 -22.04
C PRO A 119 16.76 -1.67 -22.69
N GLY A 120 17.91 -1.92 -22.07
CA GLY A 120 19.22 -1.48 -22.57
C GLY A 120 19.85 -0.30 -21.84
N VAL A 121 19.24 0.22 -20.78
CA VAL A 121 19.82 1.28 -19.93
C VAL A 121 20.48 0.72 -18.66
N SER A 122 21.54 1.36 -18.18
CA SER A 122 22.20 1.01 -16.90
C SER A 122 21.71 1.82 -15.69
N ALA A 123 20.87 2.83 -15.94
CA ALA A 123 20.22 3.66 -14.95
C ALA A 123 18.87 4.14 -15.49
N GLY A 124 17.92 4.44 -14.61
CA GLY A 124 16.61 4.92 -15.03
C GLY A 124 15.63 5.13 -13.88
N VAL A 125 14.41 5.54 -14.26
CA VAL A 125 13.30 5.77 -13.35
C VAL A 125 12.11 4.91 -13.78
N LEU A 126 11.57 4.16 -12.83
CA LEU A 126 10.43 3.25 -12.99
C LEU A 126 9.28 3.81 -12.17
N VAL A 127 8.14 4.06 -12.81
CA VAL A 127 7.00 4.76 -12.20
C VAL A 127 5.75 3.92 -12.35
N GLY A 128 4.94 3.88 -11.29
CA GLY A 128 3.57 3.40 -11.31
C GLY A 128 2.67 4.45 -10.70
N ASN A 129 1.57 4.80 -11.36
CA ASN A 129 0.59 5.75 -10.85
C ASN A 129 -0.79 5.10 -10.77
N ASN A 130 -1.30 4.98 -9.55
CA ASN A 130 -2.63 4.41 -9.26
C ASN A 130 -2.85 3.03 -9.91
N VAL A 131 -1.83 2.16 -9.83
CA VAL A 131 -1.89 0.80 -10.34
C VAL A 131 -2.85 -0.01 -9.48
N VAL A 132 -3.94 -0.51 -10.07
CA VAL A 132 -4.93 -1.33 -9.37
C VAL A 132 -4.31 -2.64 -8.91
N VAL A 133 -4.48 -3.00 -7.64
CA VAL A 133 -3.96 -4.26 -7.08
C VAL A 133 -5.07 -5.16 -6.55
N SER A 134 -4.80 -6.47 -6.53
CA SER A 134 -5.75 -7.46 -6.03
C SER A 134 -5.73 -7.57 -4.50
N ASN A 135 -6.76 -8.16 -3.90
CA ASN A 135 -6.77 -8.43 -2.46
C ASN A 135 -5.67 -9.41 -2.03
N ALA A 136 -5.26 -10.32 -2.93
CA ALA A 136 -4.12 -11.20 -2.71
C ALA A 136 -2.81 -10.41 -2.64
N PHE A 137 -2.66 -9.36 -3.45
CA PHE A 137 -1.52 -8.45 -3.36
C PHE A 137 -1.48 -7.75 -2.01
N LEU A 138 -2.61 -7.21 -1.54
CA LEU A 138 -2.70 -6.54 -0.24
C LEU A 138 -2.37 -7.49 0.92
N THR A 139 -2.79 -8.75 0.82
CA THR A 139 -2.46 -9.80 1.79
C THR A 139 -0.96 -10.09 1.80
N GLY A 140 -0.34 -10.27 0.63
CA GLY A 140 1.11 -10.50 0.58
C GLY A 140 1.93 -9.29 1.02
N LEU A 141 1.44 -8.08 0.72
CA LEU A 141 2.04 -6.85 1.19
C LEU A 141 1.96 -6.75 2.73
N SER A 142 0.85 -7.14 3.35
CA SER A 142 0.75 -7.13 4.82
C SER A 142 1.63 -8.20 5.50
N LEU A 143 1.98 -9.26 4.77
CA LEU A 143 2.92 -10.29 5.22
C LEU A 143 4.40 -9.91 4.99
N GLY A 144 4.68 -8.80 4.31
CA GLY A 144 6.06 -8.42 3.93
C GLY A 144 6.65 -9.26 2.80
N ASN A 145 5.79 -9.92 2.03
CA ASN A 145 6.16 -10.83 0.93
C ASN A 145 6.35 -10.09 -0.40
N ALA A 146 6.00 -8.81 -0.48
CA ALA A 146 6.08 -8.02 -1.70
C ALA A 146 7.49 -7.43 -1.89
N TYR A 147 8.01 -7.49 -3.12
CA TYR A 147 9.29 -6.89 -3.45
C TYR A 147 9.38 -6.42 -4.88
N PHE A 148 10.19 -5.40 -5.11
CA PHE A 148 10.52 -4.89 -6.43
C PHE A 148 11.84 -5.51 -6.88
N ASN A 149 11.89 -5.96 -8.13
CA ASN A 149 13.09 -6.56 -8.70
C ASN A 149 13.46 -5.93 -10.05
N VAL A 150 14.76 -5.78 -10.29
CA VAL A 150 15.33 -5.28 -11.55
C VAL A 150 16.34 -6.30 -12.06
N HIS A 151 16.22 -6.65 -13.34
CA HIS A 151 17.02 -7.66 -14.00
C HIS A 151 17.92 -7.02 -15.06
N SER A 152 19.07 -7.63 -15.28
CA SER A 152 19.97 -7.27 -16.36
C SER A 152 20.41 -8.48 -17.17
N ASN A 153 21.17 -8.24 -18.24
CA ASN A 153 21.76 -9.31 -19.02
C ASN A 153 22.71 -10.18 -18.17
N LEU A 154 23.46 -9.57 -17.24
CA LEU A 154 24.41 -10.29 -16.39
C LEU A 154 23.71 -11.08 -15.28
N TYR A 155 22.62 -10.54 -14.74
CA TYR A 155 21.85 -11.16 -13.67
C TYR A 155 20.39 -11.39 -14.10
N PRO A 156 20.12 -12.42 -14.93
CA PRO A 156 18.78 -12.69 -15.43
C PRO A 156 17.81 -13.12 -14.31
N GLY A 157 18.32 -13.70 -13.22
CA GLY A 157 17.51 -14.03 -12.04
C GLY A 157 17.13 -12.82 -11.16
N GLY A 158 17.74 -11.67 -11.38
CA GLY A 158 17.61 -10.46 -10.57
C GLY A 158 18.99 -9.87 -10.26
N GLU A 159 19.21 -8.60 -10.60
CA GLU A 159 20.43 -7.87 -10.25
C GLU A 159 20.27 -7.13 -8.92
N ILE A 160 19.17 -6.41 -8.74
CA ILE A 160 18.86 -5.69 -7.51
C ILE A 160 17.39 -5.84 -7.12
N ARG A 161 17.19 -6.17 -5.84
CA ARG A 161 15.89 -6.37 -5.21
C ARG A 161 15.75 -5.50 -3.98
N GLY A 162 14.52 -5.06 -3.71
CA GLY A 162 14.15 -4.36 -2.48
C GLY A 162 12.80 -4.83 -1.96
N GLN A 163 12.73 -5.20 -0.68
CA GLN A 163 11.47 -5.54 -0.03
C GLN A 163 10.59 -4.29 0.09
N ILE A 164 9.35 -4.39 -0.37
CA ILE A 164 8.32 -3.41 -0.08
C ILE A 164 7.83 -3.77 1.31
N ALA A 165 8.39 -3.06 2.31
CA ALA A 165 8.16 -3.35 3.73
C ALA A 165 6.68 -3.58 4.01
N ALA A 166 6.41 -4.52 4.93
CA ALA A 166 5.05 -4.87 5.26
C ALA A 166 4.28 -3.59 5.63
N LEU A 167 3.21 -3.29 4.90
CA LEU A 167 2.29 -2.21 5.28
C LEU A 167 1.39 -2.69 6.42
N VAL A 168 2.01 -3.26 7.45
CA VAL A 168 1.40 -3.55 8.75
C VAL A 168 2.06 -2.63 9.73
N ASN A 169 1.52 -1.42 9.81
CA ASN A 169 1.20 -0.74 11.05
C ASN A 169 0.70 0.67 10.70
N THR A 170 -0.34 1.10 11.44
CA THR A 170 -1.07 2.38 11.31
C THR A 170 -2.11 2.37 10.16
N SER A 171 -3.36 1.95 10.36
CA SER A 171 -4.25 2.27 11.46
C SER A 171 -5.27 1.15 11.60
N VAL A 172 -5.36 0.56 12.79
CA VAL A 172 -6.69 0.16 13.28
C VAL A 172 -7.50 1.45 13.14
N ILE A 173 -8.40 1.55 12.16
CA ILE A 173 -9.36 2.65 12.15
C ILE A 173 -10.01 2.56 13.52
N PRO A 174 -9.85 3.54 14.42
CA PRO A 174 -10.74 3.60 15.56
C PRO A 174 -12.09 3.75 14.88
N VAL A 175 -12.90 2.68 14.86
CA VAL A 175 -14.33 2.83 14.57
C VAL A 175 -14.71 3.97 15.48
N PRO A 176 -15.09 5.16 14.95
CA PRO A 176 -15.12 6.35 15.78
C PRO A 176 -15.91 5.98 17.01
N ALA A 177 -15.37 6.20 18.21
CA ALA A 177 -16.05 5.83 19.44
C ALA A 177 -17.50 6.36 19.48
N ALA A 178 -17.83 7.30 18.60
CA ALA A 178 -19.17 7.65 18.15
C ALA A 178 -20.13 6.48 17.86
N LEU A 179 -19.77 5.32 17.30
CA LEU A 179 -20.78 4.25 17.06
C LEU A 179 -21.37 3.68 18.37
N PRO A 180 -20.55 3.18 19.32
CA PRO A 180 -21.06 2.75 20.62
C PRO A 180 -21.57 3.91 21.49
N LEU A 181 -20.98 5.12 21.41
CA LEU A 181 -21.50 6.31 22.10
C LEU A 181 -22.84 6.82 21.51
N MET A 182 -23.09 6.63 20.22
CA MET A 182 -24.33 7.04 19.55
C MET A 182 -25.44 6.03 19.82
N LEU A 183 -25.17 4.72 19.80
CA LEU A 183 -26.13 3.73 20.32
C LEU A 183 -26.45 3.98 21.80
N GLY A 184 -25.42 4.21 22.63
CA GLY A 184 -25.59 4.54 24.05
C GLY A 184 -26.35 5.85 24.27
N GLY A 185 -26.05 6.88 23.48
CA GLY A 185 -26.71 8.18 23.52
C GLY A 185 -28.18 8.11 23.09
N LEU A 186 -28.51 7.41 22.00
CA LEU A 186 -29.90 7.19 21.57
C LEU A 186 -30.69 6.36 22.59
N LEU A 187 -30.07 5.34 23.20
CA LEU A 187 -30.71 4.55 24.26
C LEU A 187 -31.03 5.39 25.51
N LEU A 188 -30.11 6.27 25.92
CA LEU A 188 -30.32 7.17 27.06
C LEU A 188 -31.42 8.21 26.77
N ILE A 189 -31.47 8.76 25.55
CA ILE A 189 -32.51 9.71 25.14
C ILE A 189 -33.88 9.01 25.06
N GLY A 190 -33.93 7.78 24.51
CA GLY A 190 -35.14 6.96 24.47
C GLY A 190 -35.69 6.63 25.88
N ALA A 191 -34.81 6.24 26.81
CA ALA A 191 -35.18 5.93 28.18
C ALA A 191 -35.72 7.15 28.96
N GLN A 192 -35.16 8.35 28.70
CA GLN A 192 -35.63 9.61 29.29
C GLN A 192 -37.01 10.02 28.74
N ALA A 193 -37.25 9.82 27.43
CA ALA A 193 -38.54 10.13 26.80
C ALA A 193 -39.69 9.24 27.31
N VAL A 194 -39.42 7.95 27.56
CA VAL A 194 -40.41 7.00 28.10
C VAL A 194 -40.77 7.31 29.56
N ARG A 195 -39.79 7.65 30.41
CA ARG A 195 -40.04 8.04 31.81
C ARG A 195 -40.84 9.34 31.94
N GLY A 196 -40.67 10.29 31.01
CA GLY A 196 -41.44 11.53 30.98
C GLY A 196 -42.93 11.34 30.66
N ARG A 197 -43.29 10.30 29.90
CA ARG A 197 -44.70 9.94 29.61
C ARG A 197 -45.39 9.27 30.79
N SER A 198 -44.67 8.45 31.56
CA SER A 198 -45.24 7.71 32.70
C SER A 198 -45.63 8.60 33.89
N LYS A 199 -45.14 9.85 33.97
CA LYS A 199 -45.47 10.79 35.06
C LYS A 199 -46.58 11.80 34.69
N ARG A 200 -47.25 11.62 33.55
CA ARG A 200 -48.37 12.46 33.08
C ARG A 200 -49.70 11.70 33.04
N VAL A 201 -49.91 10.80 34.00
CA VAL A 201 -51.20 10.18 34.31
C VAL A 201 -51.58 10.60 35.72
#